data_AF-A0A146KG38-F1
#
_entry.id   AF-A0A146KG38-F1
#
_cell.length_a   1.000
_cell.length_b   1.000
_cell.length_c   1.000
_cell.angle_alpha   90.00
_cell.angle_beta   90.00
_cell.angle_gamma   90.00
#
_symmetry.space_group_name_H-M   'P 1'
#
loop_
_entity.id
_entity.type
_entity.pdbx_description
1 polymer ?
#
loop_
_entity_poly.entity_id
_entity_poly.type
_entity_poly.pdbx_seq_one_letter_code
_entity_poly.pdbx_strand_id
1 'polypeptide(L)'
;FIDNISMPIIDIYGTQQPIALLKLFIERKGLFDRSPKSLAWKKVIDVQCLGCLPPPGGSNNKLDPRFVSQFCALNITTPSD
;
A
#
# COMPACT_ATOMS: atom_id res chain seq x y z
N PHE A 1 -4.24 -7.88 4.47
CA PHE A 1 -3.55 -8.61 3.40
C PHE A 1 -3.96 -8.00 2.06
N ILE A 2 -3.01 -7.81 1.15
CA ILE A 2 -3.23 -7.24 -0.20
C ILE A 2 -2.53 -8.16 -1.20
N ASP A 3 -3.28 -8.79 -2.08
CA ASP A 3 -2.79 -9.80 -3.03
C ASP A 3 -2.01 -9.19 -4.20
N ASN A 4 -2.37 -7.99 -4.66
CA ASN A 4 -1.67 -7.28 -5.71
C ASN A 4 -1.58 -5.77 -5.43
N ILE A 5 -0.48 -5.33 -4.80
CA ILE A 5 -0.32 -3.92 -4.42
C ILE A 5 -0.10 -2.98 -5.63
N SER A 6 0.43 -3.49 -6.74
CA SER A 6 0.74 -2.69 -7.95
C SER A 6 -0.44 -2.49 -8.90
N MET A 7 -1.62 -3.01 -8.57
CA MET A 7 -2.80 -2.92 -9.45
C MET A 7 -3.40 -1.50 -9.63
N PRO A 8 -3.37 -0.58 -8.65
CA PRO A 8 -4.00 0.72 -8.78
C PRO A 8 -3.58 1.49 -10.03
N ILE A 9 -4.55 2.15 -10.67
CA ILE A 9 -4.33 2.96 -11.87
C ILE A 9 -3.46 4.16 -11.52
N ILE A 10 -2.49 4.45 -12.38
CA ILE A 10 -1.65 5.65 -12.30
C ILE A 10 -2.43 6.82 -12.88
N ASP A 11 -2.51 7.93 -12.13
CA ASP A 11 -3.13 9.16 -12.61
C ASP A 11 -2.22 9.93 -13.59
N ILE A 12 -2.72 11.05 -14.12
CA ILE A 12 -1.97 11.90 -15.06
C ILE A 12 -0.67 12.49 -14.47
N TYR A 13 -0.51 12.44 -13.14
CA TYR A 13 0.65 12.96 -12.41
C TYR A 13 1.61 11.86 -11.95
N GLY A 14 1.40 10.61 -12.37
CA GLY A 14 2.25 9.49 -11.98
C GLY A 14 2.00 8.98 -10.56
N THR A 15 0.87 9.34 -9.95
CA THR A 15 0.54 8.93 -8.58
C THR A 15 -0.53 7.84 -8.56
N GLN A 16 -0.55 7.08 -7.47
CA GLN A 16 -1.54 6.03 -7.21
C GLN A 16 -2.21 6.34 -5.88
N GLN A 17 -3.42 6.93 -5.91
CA GLN A 17 -4.11 7.42 -4.72
C GLN A 17 -4.38 6.33 -3.67
N PRO A 18 -4.73 5.07 -4.05
CA PRO A 18 -4.87 4.00 -3.08
C PRO A 18 -3.56 3.71 -2.32
N ILE A 19 -2.41 3.79 -2.99
CA ILE A 19 -1.10 3.59 -2.36
C ILE A 19 -0.77 4.76 -1.43
N ALA A 20 -1.09 6.00 -1.81
CA ALA A 20 -0.91 7.16 -0.93
C ALA A 20 -1.75 7.04 0.35
N LEU A 21 -2.99 6.55 0.25
CA LEU A 21 -3.86 6.30 1.39
C LEU A 21 -3.30 5.19 2.29
N LEU A 22 -2.84 4.08 1.72
CA LEU A 22 -2.22 2.99 2.48
C LEU A 22 -0.93 3.43 3.16
N LYS A 23 -0.12 4.27 2.50
CA LYS A 23 1.07 4.88 3.12
C LYS A 23 0.67 5.70 4.35
N LEU A 24 -0.34 6.56 4.24
CA LEU A 24 -0.85 7.32 5.39
C LEU A 24 -1.30 6.39 6.52
N PHE A 25 -2.09 5.37 6.18
CA PHE A 25 -2.60 4.39 7.14
C PHE A 25 -1.48 3.70 7.93
N ILE A 26 -0.44 3.21 7.24
CA ILE A 26 0.66 2.48 7.84
C ILE A 26 1.56 3.42 8.66
N GLU A 27 1.93 4.56 8.09
CA GLU A 27 2.85 5.52 8.72
C GLU A 27 2.23 6.16 9.97
N ARG A 28 0.95 6.53 9.90
CA ARG A 28 0.26 7.29 10.95
C ARG A 28 -0.64 6.44 11.83
N LYS A 29 -0.80 5.15 11.52
CA LYS A 29 -1.63 4.20 12.28
C LYS A 29 -3.07 4.70 12.45
N GLY A 30 -3.66 5.21 11.38
CA GLY A 30 -5.00 5.80 11.41
C GLY A 30 -5.42 6.48 10.11
N LEU A 31 -6.67 6.95 10.08
CA LEU A 31 -7.31 7.59 8.93
C LEU A 31 -8.27 8.68 9.42
N PHE A 32 -8.52 9.68 8.59
CA PHE A 32 -9.58 10.65 8.85
C PHE A 32 -10.97 10.08 8.56
N ASP A 33 -11.93 10.38 9.41
CA ASP A 33 -13.34 10.07 9.16
C ASP A 33 -13.86 10.87 7.95
N ARG A 34 -14.69 10.24 7.11
CA ARG A 34 -15.35 10.90 5.99
C ARG A 34 -16.64 11.64 6.40
N SER A 35 -16.99 11.59 7.69
CA SER A 35 -18.12 12.34 8.23
C SER A 35 -17.94 13.85 7.98
N PRO A 36 -18.87 14.52 7.28
CA PRO A 36 -18.74 15.93 6.89
C PRO A 36 -18.58 16.91 8.06
N LYS A 37 -18.94 16.49 9.28
CA LYS A 37 -19.02 17.36 10.45
C LYS A 37 -17.82 17.32 11.39
N SER A 38 -16.97 16.29 11.31
CA SER A 38 -15.91 16.14 12.33
C SER A 38 -14.49 15.90 11.80
N LEU A 39 -14.28 15.47 10.55
CA LEU A 39 -12.96 15.13 9.98
C LEU A 39 -12.01 14.52 11.03
N ALA A 40 -12.57 13.66 11.89
CA ALA A 40 -11.88 13.25 13.11
C ALA A 40 -10.84 12.18 12.78
N TRP A 41 -9.67 12.27 13.40
CA TRP A 41 -8.65 11.24 13.26
C TRP A 41 -9.06 9.96 13.99
N LYS A 42 -9.22 8.86 13.25
CA LYS A 42 -9.47 7.53 13.78
C LYS A 42 -8.16 6.77 13.85
N LYS A 43 -7.65 6.59 15.07
CA LYS A 43 -6.49 5.73 15.33
C LYS A 43 -6.88 4.26 15.18
N VAL A 44 -6.06 3.49 14.51
CA VAL A 44 -6.20 2.04 14.37
C VAL A 44 -5.09 1.36 15.15
N ILE A 45 -5.45 0.39 15.98
CA ILE A 45 -4.56 -0.34 16.87
C ILE A 45 -4.54 -1.82 16.50
N ASP A 46 -3.44 -2.50 16.79
CA ASP A 46 -3.30 -3.96 16.67
C ASP A 46 -3.59 -4.53 15.28
N VAL A 47 -3.10 -3.85 14.24
CA VAL A 47 -3.19 -4.29 12.84
C VAL A 47 -1.79 -4.51 12.26
N GLN A 48 -1.67 -5.56 11.44
CA GLN A 48 -0.49 -5.83 10.62
C GLN A 48 -0.84 -5.77 9.14
N CYS A 49 0.08 -5.24 8.34
CA CYS A 49 -0.05 -5.13 6.89
C CYS A 49 0.89 -6.13 6.22
N LEU A 50 0.31 -7.01 5.41
CA LEU A 50 1.01 -7.90 4.49
C LEU A 50 0.53 -7.61 3.09
N GLY A 51 1.45 -7.54 2.14
CA GLY A 51 1.08 -7.41 0.74
C GLY A 51 2.03 -8.15 -0.19
N CYS A 52 1.50 -8.51 -1.35
CA CYS A 52 2.17 -9.26 -2.38
C CYS A 52 2.31 -8.40 -3.65
N LEU A 53 3.39 -8.67 -4.38
CA LEU A 53 3.60 -8.15 -5.71
C LEU A 53 4.12 -9.26 -6.62
N PRO A 54 3.68 -9.29 -7.89
CA PRO A 54 4.35 -10.09 -8.92
C PRO A 54 5.81 -9.63 -9.14
N PRO A 55 6.67 -10.49 -9.69
CA PRO A 55 8.08 -10.16 -9.96
C PRO A 55 8.25 -8.87 -10.79
N PRO A 56 9.34 -8.12 -10.57
CA PRO A 56 9.66 -6.94 -11.35
C PRO A 56 9.92 -7.30 -12.82
N GLY A 57 9.38 -6.49 -13.76
CA GLY A 57 9.61 -6.65 -15.21
C GLY A 57 8.38 -6.98 -16.06
N GLY A 58 7.23 -7.26 -15.44
CA GLY A 58 5.94 -7.44 -16.14
C GLY A 58 5.13 -6.14 -16.33
N SER A 59 3.83 -6.26 -16.61
CA SER A 59 2.88 -5.13 -16.80
C SER A 59 2.48 -4.40 -15.51
N ASN A 60 3.37 -4.37 -14.50
CA ASN A 60 3.04 -3.88 -13.17
C ASN A 60 3.43 -2.42 -13.01
N ASN A 61 2.58 -1.66 -12.34
CA ASN A 61 2.90 -0.28 -11.99
C ASN A 61 4.03 -0.23 -10.98
N LYS A 62 4.95 0.72 -11.16
CA LYS A 62 5.99 0.99 -10.18
C LYS A 62 5.35 1.51 -8.89
N LEU A 63 5.77 0.97 -7.74
CA LEU A 63 5.35 1.48 -6.45
C LEU A 63 6.17 2.72 -6.05
N ASP A 64 5.55 3.60 -5.26
CA ASP A 64 6.24 4.70 -4.60
C ASP A 64 7.31 4.16 -3.63
N PRO A 65 8.61 4.50 -3.79
CA PRO A 65 9.67 4.04 -2.90
C PRO A 65 9.41 4.37 -1.41
N ARG A 66 8.70 5.47 -1.13
CA ARG A 66 8.35 5.89 0.23
C ARG A 66 7.28 5.01 0.87
N PHE A 67 6.47 4.32 0.07
CA PHE A 67 5.53 3.32 0.55
C PHE A 67 6.25 1.98 0.78
N VAL A 68 7.10 1.57 -0.17
CA VAL A 68 7.87 0.31 -0.05
C VAL A 68 8.79 0.32 1.17
N SER A 69 9.35 1.47 1.55
CA SER A 69 10.20 1.61 2.74
C SER A 69 9.51 1.29 4.07
N GLN A 70 8.17 1.19 4.09
CA GLN A 70 7.40 0.79 5.29
C GLN A 70 7.35 -0.73 5.49
N PHE A 71 7.90 -1.52 4.56
CA PHE A 71 7.83 -2.97 4.57
C PHE A 71 9.21 -3.62 4.61
N CYS A 72 9.26 -4.82 5.18
CA CYS A 72 10.33 -5.77 4.86
C CYS A 72 9.94 -6.50 3.56
N ALA A 73 10.73 -6.30 2.50
CA ALA A 73 10.50 -6.96 1.23
C ALA A 73 11.20 -8.32 1.18
N LEU A 74 10.45 -9.36 0.82
CA LEU A 74 10.95 -10.72 0.65
C LEU A 74 10.68 -11.19 -0.78
N ASN A 75 11.67 -11.81 -1.41
CA ASN A 75 11.51 -12.45 -2.72
C ASN A 75 11.18 -13.93 -2.51
N ILE A 76 10.08 -14.39 -3.12
CA ILE A 76 9.66 -15.79 -3.07
C ILE A 76 9.85 -16.39 -4.46
N THR A 77 10.77 -17.35 -4.56
CA THR A 77 10.98 -18.12 -5.80
C THR A 77 9.98 -19.27 -5.88
N THR A 78 9.85 -19.86 -7.07
CA THR A 78 9.11 -21.11 -7.23
C THR A 78 9.66 -22.18 -6.27
N PRO A 79 8.79 -23.03 -5.70
CA PRO A 79 9.24 -24.11 -4.82
C PRO A 79 10.20 -25.05 -5.57
N SER A 80 11.17 -25.60 -4.84
CA SER A 80 11.96 -26.73 -5.34
C SER A 80 11.05 -27.96 -5.47
N ASP A 81 11.42 -28.87 -6.39
CA ASP A 81 10.75 -30.17 -6.55
C ASP A 81 10.61 -30.95 -5.23
#